data_AF-A0A9W8C2Z7-F1
#
_entry.id   AF-A0A9W8C2Z7-F1
#
_cell.length_a   1.000
_cell.length_b   1.000
_cell.length_c   1.000
_cell.angle_alpha   90.00
_cell.angle_beta   90.00
_cell.angle_gamma   90.00
#
_symmetry.space_group_name_H-M   'P 1'
#
loop_
_entity.id
_entity.type
_entity.pdbx_description
1 polymer ?
#
loop_
_entity_poly.entity_id
_entity_poly.type
_entity_poly.pdbx_seq_one_letter_code
_entity_poly.pdbx_strand_id
1 'polypeptide(L)'
;MSSEDEQKLVEIICRRGECDWDGVSMELMESTGIAKGSFYLKTLWARRLCPKAQTAPQWTRDRTEQLKSVLKVHGNEPVFLTYRFFPQYTPGMISIMIGRLGTDREALDPRESSIPKVKIQRRRPLHL
;
A
#
# COMPACT_ATOMS: atom_id res chain seq x y z
N MET A 1 -10.46 8.09 -3.71
CA MET A 1 -11.14 8.14 -2.41
C MET A 1 -10.73 9.46 -1.81
N SER A 2 -11.69 10.24 -1.30
CA SER A 2 -11.40 11.52 -0.69
C SER A 2 -10.77 11.32 0.70
N SER A 3 -10.24 12.38 1.29
CA SER A 3 -9.72 12.32 2.66
C SER A 3 -10.82 12.02 3.68
N GLU A 4 -12.06 12.47 3.42
CA GLU A 4 -13.21 12.24 4.29
C GLU A 4 -13.63 10.77 4.28
N ASP A 5 -13.66 10.16 3.10
CA ASP A 5 -13.94 8.72 2.94
C ASP A 5 -12.89 7.85 3.64
N GLU A 6 -11.62 8.27 3.61
CA GLU A 6 -10.52 7.59 4.30
C GLU A 6 -10.63 7.71 5.82
N GLN A 7 -11.00 8.87 6.34
CA GLN A 7 -11.32 9.04 7.77
C GLN A 7 -12.48 8.13 8.17
N LYS A 8 -13.54 8.07 7.34
CA LYS A 8 -14.68 7.20 7.62
C LYS A 8 -14.30 5.73 7.65
N LEU A 9 -13.45 5.30 6.71
CA LEU A 9 -12.89 3.95 6.69
C LEU A 9 -12.10 3.64 7.98
N VAL A 10 -11.26 4.57 8.45
CA VAL A 10 -10.51 4.40 9.70
C VAL A 10 -11.47 4.22 10.88
N GLU A 11 -12.51 5.05 11.00
CA GLU A 11 -13.53 4.92 12.06
C GLU A 11 -14.19 3.53 12.07
N ILE A 12 -14.63 3.07 10.88
CA ILE A 12 -15.29 1.77 10.72
C ILE A 12 -14.35 0.64 11.15
N ILE A 13 -13.09 0.66 10.70
CA ILE A 13 -12.08 -0.34 11.05
C ILE A 13 -11.78 -0.31 12.56
N CYS A 14 -11.64 0.86 13.18
CA CYS A 14 -11.39 0.97 14.62
C CYS A 14 -12.52 0.36 15.46
N ARG A 15 -13.77 0.42 14.99
CA ARG A 15 -14.92 -0.17 15.68
C ARG A 15 -15.10 -1.67 15.40
N ARG A 16 -14.93 -2.11 14.15
CA ARG A 16 -15.14 -3.51 13.72
C ARG A 16 -13.92 -4.41 13.91
N GLY A 17 -12.73 -3.84 13.92
CA GLY A 17 -11.46 -4.58 13.88
C GLY A 17 -11.04 -5.03 12.48
N GLU A 18 -9.84 -5.60 12.37
CA GLU A 18 -9.19 -6.00 11.12
C GLU A 18 -9.52 -7.44 10.67
N CYS A 19 -10.56 -8.06 11.25
CA CYS A 19 -10.94 -9.45 10.97
C CYS A 19 -12.07 -9.60 9.93
N ASP A 20 -12.91 -8.57 9.74
CA ASP A 20 -14.10 -8.62 8.86
C ASP A 20 -14.05 -7.51 7.79
N TRP A 21 -13.21 -7.72 6.77
CA TRP A 21 -13.01 -6.73 5.70
C TRP A 21 -14.20 -6.63 4.74
N ASP A 22 -15.00 -7.68 4.60
CA ASP A 22 -16.22 -7.64 3.78
C ASP A 22 -17.29 -6.80 4.47
N GLY A 23 -17.48 -6.95 5.79
CA GLY A 23 -18.36 -6.08 6.56
C GLY A 23 -17.88 -4.62 6.59
N VAL A 24 -16.57 -4.36 6.68
CA VAL A 24 -16.01 -3.00 6.54
C VAL A 24 -16.33 -2.41 5.16
N SER A 25 -16.21 -3.21 4.09
CA SER A 25 -16.52 -2.81 2.72
C SER A 25 -17.99 -2.41 2.57
N MET A 26 -18.91 -3.25 3.05
CA MET A 26 -20.35 -2.97 2.97
C MET A 26 -20.71 -1.71 3.74
N GLU A 27 -20.22 -1.57 4.97
CA GLU A 27 -20.57 -0.43 5.80
C GLU A 27 -19.99 0.90 5.25
N LEU A 28 -18.80 0.86 4.65
CA LEU A 28 -18.24 2.02 3.96
C LEU A 28 -19.15 2.43 2.79
N MET A 29 -19.63 1.47 2.01
CA MET A 29 -20.56 1.71 0.91
C MET A 29 -21.88 2.32 1.40
N GLU A 30 -22.46 1.80 2.49
CA GLU A 30 -23.68 2.35 3.09
C GLU A 30 -23.48 3.77 3.62
N SER A 31 -22.31 4.06 4.22
CA SER A 31 -22.03 5.36 4.85
C SER A 31 -21.64 6.46 3.86
N THR A 32 -21.00 6.10 2.74
CA THR A 32 -20.36 7.06 1.81
C THR A 32 -20.85 6.95 0.37
N GLY A 33 -21.61 5.90 0.05
CA GLY A 33 -21.98 5.55 -1.33
C GLY A 33 -20.83 4.94 -2.16
N ILE A 34 -19.64 4.77 -1.58
CA ILE A 34 -18.46 4.28 -2.30
C ILE A 34 -18.31 2.76 -2.16
N ALA A 35 -18.42 2.06 -3.29
CA ALA A 35 -18.12 0.63 -3.36
C ALA A 35 -16.61 0.39 -3.58
N LYS A 36 -15.94 -0.23 -2.61
CA LYS A 36 -14.55 -0.71 -2.72
C LYS A 36 -14.42 -2.10 -2.12
N GLY A 37 -13.88 -3.05 -2.89
CA GLY A 37 -13.72 -4.42 -2.42
C GLY A 37 -12.82 -4.53 -1.18
N SER A 38 -13.10 -5.53 -0.35
CA SER A 38 -12.40 -5.83 0.90
C SER A 38 -10.89 -5.95 0.72
N PHE A 39 -10.43 -6.61 -0.34
CA PHE A 39 -9.00 -6.72 -0.66
C PHE A 39 -8.33 -5.35 -0.86
N TYR A 40 -8.99 -4.43 -1.55
CA TYR A 40 -8.48 -3.07 -1.76
C TYR A 40 -8.38 -2.32 -0.44
N LEU A 41 -9.42 -2.39 0.40
CA LEU A 41 -9.46 -1.71 1.69
C LEU A 41 -8.40 -2.25 2.66
N LYS A 42 -8.24 -3.57 2.72
CA LYS A 42 -7.18 -4.23 3.49
C LYS A 42 -5.80 -3.77 3.06
N THR A 43 -5.56 -3.69 1.75
CA THR A 43 -4.28 -3.22 1.19
C THR A 43 -4.04 -1.75 1.50
N LEU A 44 -5.08 -0.92 1.37
CA LEU A 44 -5.01 0.51 1.67
C LEU A 44 -4.72 0.77 3.15
N TRP A 45 -5.40 0.03 4.03
CA TRP A 45 -5.17 0.06 5.46
C TRP A 45 -3.73 -0.28 5.80
N ALA A 46 -3.27 -1.47 5.39
CA ALA A 46 -1.95 -1.96 5.74
C ALA A 46 -0.83 -1.07 5.19
N ARG A 47 -1.00 -0.47 4.01
CA ARG A 47 0.06 0.34 3.39
C ARG A 47 0.10 1.78 3.84
N ARG A 48 -1.03 2.38 4.26
CA ARG A 48 -1.12 3.84 4.44
C ARG A 48 -1.95 4.29 5.63
N LEU A 49 -3.11 3.67 5.89
CA LEU A 49 -4.05 4.22 6.87
C LEU A 49 -3.80 3.74 8.30
N CYS A 50 -3.27 2.53 8.49
CA CYS A 50 -3.05 2.01 9.84
C CYS A 50 -1.99 2.85 10.59
N PRO A 51 -2.11 3.01 11.93
CA PRO A 51 -1.18 3.82 12.72
C PRO A 51 0.29 3.43 12.51
N LYS A 52 0.55 2.12 12.41
CA LYS A 52 1.90 1.60 12.17
C LYS A 52 2.48 2.11 10.84
N ALA A 53 1.70 2.07 9.76
CA ALA A 53 2.14 2.57 8.45
C ALA A 53 2.34 4.09 8.43
N GLN A 54 1.59 4.84 9.25
CA GLN A 54 1.77 6.29 9.38
C GLN A 54 3.07 6.65 10.11
N THR A 55 3.43 5.89 11.14
CA THR A 55 4.65 6.10 11.93
C THR A 55 5.92 5.47 11.32
N ALA A 56 5.76 4.59 10.33
CA ALA A 56 6.89 3.90 9.71
C ALA A 56 7.79 4.91 8.96
N PRO A 57 9.13 4.77 9.04
CA PRO A 57 10.06 5.54 8.20
C PRO A 57 9.72 5.41 6.71
N GLN A 58 10.12 6.38 5.88
CA GLN A 58 10.03 6.25 4.43
C GLN A 58 10.78 5.01 3.92
N TRP A 59 10.20 4.32 2.95
CA TRP A 59 10.87 3.24 2.26
C TRP A 59 11.99 3.82 1.40
N THR A 60 13.16 3.20 1.45
CA THR A 60 14.34 3.68 0.73
C THR A 60 14.88 2.61 -0.22
N ARG A 61 15.79 3.03 -1.11
CA ARG A 61 16.54 2.11 -1.96
C ARG A 61 17.32 1.08 -1.13
N ASP A 62 17.93 1.49 -0.03
CA ASP A 62 18.67 0.58 0.86
C ASP A 62 17.77 -0.51 1.44
N ARG A 63 16.51 -0.17 1.79
CA ARG A 63 15.52 -1.15 2.23
C ARG A 63 15.12 -2.12 1.12
N THR A 64 15.12 -1.65 -0.12
CA THR A 64 14.88 -2.50 -1.29
C THR A 64 16.00 -3.52 -1.47
N GLU A 65 17.25 -3.09 -1.37
CA GLU A 65 18.40 -4.01 -1.47
C GLU A 65 18.46 -4.99 -0.29
N GLN A 66 18.13 -4.52 0.92
CA GLN A 66 17.96 -5.40 2.07
C GLN A 66 16.82 -6.41 1.86
N LEU A 67 15.70 -6.00 1.27
CA LEU A 67 14.58 -6.90 0.97
C LEU A 67 15.00 -7.99 -0.03
N LYS A 68 15.71 -7.60 -1.10
CA LYS A 68 16.27 -8.55 -2.08
C LYS A 68 17.22 -9.55 -1.42
N SER A 69 18.06 -9.12 -0.48
CA SER A 69 18.99 -10.03 0.20
C SER A 69 18.28 -11.03 1.11
N VAL A 70 17.30 -10.59 1.91
CA VAL A 70 16.56 -11.50 2.80
C VAL A 70 15.65 -12.47 2.03
N LEU A 71 15.07 -12.05 0.90
CA LEU A 71 14.25 -12.92 0.06
C LEU A 71 15.04 -14.08 -0.54
N LYS A 72 16.30 -13.85 -0.93
CA LYS A 72 17.18 -14.90 -1.46
C LYS A 72 17.44 -16.01 -0.45
N VAL A 73 17.43 -15.69 0.85
CA VAL A 73 17.74 -16.63 1.94
C VAL A 73 16.48 -17.27 2.52
N HIS A 74 15.40 -16.49 2.69
CA HIS A 74 14.23 -16.88 3.46
C HIS A 74 12.96 -17.11 2.63
N GLY A 75 12.99 -16.79 1.33
CA GLY A 75 11.82 -16.90 0.47
C GLY A 75 10.76 -15.81 0.71
N ASN A 76 9.63 -15.95 0.04
CA ASN A 76 8.57 -14.94 -0.03
C ASN A 76 7.49 -15.15 1.05
N GLU A 77 7.83 -14.80 2.29
CA GLU A 77 6.91 -14.87 3.44
C GLU A 77 6.76 -13.48 4.10
N PRO A 78 5.87 -12.60 3.61
CA PRO A 78 5.82 -11.20 4.02
C PRO A 78 5.64 -10.97 5.52
N VAL A 79 4.86 -11.84 6.19
CA VAL A 79 4.61 -11.77 7.64
C VAL A 79 5.90 -12.06 8.40
N PHE A 80 6.57 -13.16 8.08
CA PHE A 80 7.85 -13.54 8.67
C PHE A 80 8.91 -12.45 8.46
N LEU A 81 9.06 -11.98 7.21
CA LEU A 81 10.04 -10.96 6.85
C LEU A 81 9.80 -9.64 7.59
N THR A 82 8.52 -9.27 7.77
CA THR A 82 8.13 -8.09 8.54
C THR A 82 8.62 -8.19 9.97
N TYR A 83 8.23 -9.25 10.69
CA TYR A 83 8.56 -9.34 12.11
C TYR A 83 10.04 -9.57 12.38
N ARG A 84 10.77 -10.22 11.46
CA ARG A 84 12.19 -10.54 11.66
C ARG A 84 13.15 -9.44 11.21
N PHE A 85 12.87 -8.77 10.09
CA PHE A 85 13.84 -7.87 9.44
C PHE A 85 13.32 -6.43 9.26
N PHE A 86 12.01 -6.25 9.26
CA PHE A 86 11.35 -5.00 8.92
C PHE A 86 10.26 -4.63 9.95
N PRO A 87 10.53 -4.69 11.26
CA PRO A 87 9.50 -4.60 12.30
C PRO A 87 8.78 -3.26 12.34
N GLN A 88 9.35 -2.21 11.77
CA GLN A 88 8.75 -0.89 11.61
C GLN A 88 7.66 -0.83 10.53
N TYR A 89 7.64 -1.78 9.59
CA TYR A 89 6.67 -1.84 8.50
C TYR A 89 5.53 -2.83 8.81
N THR A 90 4.48 -2.82 7.98
CA THR A 90 3.40 -3.81 8.06
C THR A 90 3.63 -4.95 7.07
N PRO A 91 3.05 -6.15 7.30
CA PRO A 91 3.09 -7.23 6.32
C PRO A 91 2.53 -6.85 4.96
N GLY A 92 1.50 -5.99 4.92
CA GLY A 92 0.96 -5.48 3.67
C GLY A 92 1.95 -4.58 2.91
N MET A 93 2.69 -3.71 3.60
CA MET A 93 3.76 -2.93 2.97
C MET A 93 4.84 -3.84 2.38
N ILE A 94 5.31 -4.84 3.14
CA ILE A 94 6.33 -5.77 2.66
C ILE A 94 5.83 -6.59 1.48
N SER A 95 4.59 -7.08 1.52
CA SER A 95 3.96 -7.79 0.39
C SER A 95 3.91 -6.94 -0.88
N ILE A 96 3.55 -5.66 -0.76
CA ILE A 96 3.57 -4.72 -1.90
C ILE A 96 4.99 -4.57 -2.44
N MET A 97 5.98 -4.39 -1.56
CA MET A 97 7.36 -4.18 -2.00
C MET A 97 7.94 -5.41 -2.69
N ILE A 98 7.61 -6.61 -2.22
CA ILE A 98 7.99 -7.86 -2.88
C ILE A 98 7.41 -7.91 -4.30
N GLY A 99 6.12 -7.59 -4.44
CA GLY A 99 5.45 -7.54 -5.76
C GLY A 99 5.98 -6.45 -6.70
N ARG A 100 6.72 -5.46 -6.19
CA ARG A 100 7.34 -4.39 -7.00
C ARG A 100 8.77 -4.71 -7.43
N LEU A 101 9.42 -5.74 -6.89
CA LEU A 101 10.82 -6.05 -7.24
C LEU A 101 10.96 -6.32 -8.73
N GLY A 102 11.99 -5.75 -9.36
CA GLY A 102 12.21 -5.85 -10.80
C GLY A 102 11.32 -4.94 -11.66
N THR A 103 10.51 -4.07 -11.04
CA THR A 103 9.76 -3.02 -11.74
C THR A 103 10.44 -1.65 -11.58
N ASP A 104 10.00 -0.67 -12.36
CA ASP A 104 10.38 0.74 -12.23
C ASP A 104 9.99 1.36 -10.87
N ARG A 105 9.19 0.66 -10.06
CA ARG A 105 8.68 1.10 -8.77
C ARG A 105 9.32 0.42 -7.57
N GLU A 106 10.33 -0.43 -7.78
CA GLU A 106 10.89 -1.27 -6.71
C GLU A 106 11.46 -0.47 -5.53
N ALA A 107 11.93 0.76 -5.77
CA ALA A 107 12.49 1.63 -4.73
C ALA A 107 11.52 2.72 -4.22
N LEU A 108 10.31 2.80 -4.77
CA LEU A 108 9.33 3.83 -4.40
C LEU A 108 8.55 3.44 -3.15
N ASP A 109 8.29 4.41 -2.27
CA ASP A 109 7.48 4.17 -1.07
C ASP A 109 6.06 3.70 -1.44
N PRO A 110 5.53 2.65 -0.79
CA PRO A 110 4.22 2.12 -1.13
C PRO A 110 3.05 3.05 -0.74
N ARG A 111 3.30 4.08 0.09
CA ARG A 111 2.32 5.12 0.48
C ARG A 111 2.14 6.20 -0.56
N GLU A 112 3.15 6.46 -1.37
CA GLU A 112 3.09 7.45 -2.44
C GLU A 112 2.20 6.91 -3.56
N SER A 113 0.93 7.31 -3.56
CA SER A 113 -0.05 6.90 -4.57
C SER A 113 0.11 7.63 -5.90
N SER A 114 1.16 8.44 -6.05
CA SER A 114 1.34 9.34 -7.18
C SER A 114 2.39 8.76 -8.11
N ILE A 115 1.94 8.12 -9.20
CA ILE A 115 2.68 8.24 -10.45
C ILE A 115 2.86 9.75 -10.66
N PRO A 116 4.09 10.29 -10.80
CA PRO A 116 4.22 11.61 -11.40
C PRO A 116 3.43 11.50 -12.69
N LYS A 117 2.36 12.29 -12.86
CA LYS A 117 1.72 12.43 -14.17
C LYS A 117 2.85 12.92 -15.08
N VAL A 118 3.55 12.01 -15.74
CA VAL A 118 4.41 12.34 -16.85
C VAL A 118 3.42 12.94 -17.81
N LYS A 119 3.40 14.28 -17.89
CA LYS A 119 2.82 15.00 -19.01
C LYS A 119 3.63 14.51 -20.20
N ILE A 120 3.19 13.40 -20.80
CA ILE A 120 3.57 13.07 -22.15
C ILE A 120 2.95 14.23 -22.94
N GLN A 121 3.74 15.28 -23.18
CA GLN A 121 3.46 16.21 -24.24
C GLN A 121 3.37 15.34 -25.49
N ARG A 122 2.14 15.07 -25.94
CA ARG A 122 1.91 14.51 -27.26
C ARG A 122 2.63 15.44 -28.22
N ARG A 123 3.79 15.01 -28.74
CA ARG A 123 4.43 15.69 -29.86
C ARG A 123 3.37 15.75 -30.95
N ARG A 124 2.97 16.95 -31.34
CA ARG A 124 2.13 17.13 -32.52
C ARG A 124 2.87 16.48 -33.70
N PRO A 125 2.17 15.76 -34.59
CA PRO A 125 2.80 15.33 -35.83
C PRO A 125 3.26 16.58 -36.59
N LEU A 126 4.52 16.58 -37.02
CA LEU A 126 5.01 17.50 -38.03
C LEU A 126 4.24 17.16 -39.30
N HIS A 127 3.33 18.04 -39.70
CA HIS A 127 2.82 18.03 -41.07
C HIS A 127 3.97 18.49 -41.95
N LEU A 128 4.43 17.58 -42.81
CA LEU A 128 5.22 17.87 -44.01
C LEU A 128 4.36 18.62 -45.02
#